data_AF-A0A0D7Q9N0-F1
#
_entry.id   AF-A0A0D7Q9N0-F1
#
_cell.length_a   1.000
_cell.length_b   1.000
_cell.length_c   1.000
_cell.angle_alpha   90.00
_cell.angle_beta   90.00
_cell.angle_gamma   90.00
#
_symmetry.space_group_name_H-M   'P 1'
#
loop_
_entity.id
_entity.type
_entity.pdbx_description
1 polymer ?
#
loop_
_entity_poly.entity_id
_entity_poly.type
_entity_poly.pdbx_seq_one_letter_code
_entity_poly.pdbx_strand_id
1 'polypeptide(L)' 'MPRYFFDVENGHRLFDPTGFVCDDDIAAVIRATVLAVGISLDKPNDDPERRIAIINDKGHKIGNVPLYSKPSNGSPVK' A
#
# COMPACT_ATOMS: atom_id res chain seq x y z
N MET A 1 -7.17 19.01 -7.50
CA MET A 1 -6.50 17.71 -7.30
C MET A 1 -6.93 17.16 -5.95
N PRO A 2 -7.63 16.01 -5.93
CA PRO A 2 -8.11 15.40 -4.69
C PRO A 2 -6.98 14.92 -3.77
N ARG A 3 -7.25 14.90 -2.47
CA ARG A 3 -6.35 14.35 -1.46
C ARG A 3 -6.76 12.91 -1.14
N TYR A 4 -5.79 12.02 -1.13
CA TYR A 4 -5.97 10.61 -0.80
C TYR A 4 -5.11 10.24 0.41
N PHE A 5 -5.57 9.25 1.16
CA PHE A 5 -4.87 8.72 2.31
C PHE A 5 -4.54 7.25 2.06
N PHE A 6 -3.38 6.82 2.55
CA PHE A 6 -2.88 5.46 2.39
C PHE A 6 -2.68 4.85 3.76
N ASP A 7 -3.37 3.74 4.01
CA ASP A 7 -3.38 3.09 5.32
C ASP A 7 -2.89 1.65 5.17
N VAL A 8 -1.88 1.26 5.96
CA VAL A 8 -1.38 -0.12 5.95
C VAL A 8 -2.29 -0.95 6.86
N GLU A 9 -3.17 -1.74 6.26
CA GLU A 9 -3.99 -2.72 6.95
C GLU A 9 -3.09 -3.92 7.32
N ASN A 10 -2.60 -3.96 8.56
CA ASN A 10 -1.80 -5.05 9.16
C ASN A 10 -2.32 -5.40 10.57
N GLY A 11 -3.64 -5.31 10.79
CA GLY A 11 -4.27 -5.42 12.12
C GLY A 11 -4.03 -4.23 13.06
N HIS A 12 -3.01 -3.40 12.80
CA HIS A 12 -2.76 -2.11 13.47
C HIS A 12 -2.79 -0.99 12.43
N ARG A 13 -3.82 -0.14 12.53
CA ARG A 13 -4.05 0.98 11.62
C ARG A 13 -2.95 2.03 11.76
N LEU A 14 -2.14 2.22 10.72
CA LEU A 14 -1.11 3.25 10.65
C LEU A 14 -1.60 4.30 9.66
N PHE A 15 -2.44 5.20 10.17
CA PHE A 15 -3.08 6.24 9.39
C PHE A 15 -2.06 7.32 9.04
N ASP A 16 -1.82 7.58 7.75
CA ASP A 16 -1.12 8.79 7.30
C ASP A 16 -2.08 9.98 7.40
N PRO A 17 -1.93 10.89 8.38
CA PRO A 17 -2.86 12.00 8.58
C PRO A 17 -2.67 13.11 7.54
N THR A 18 -1.55 13.11 6.83
CA THR A 18 -1.22 14.16 5.86
C THR A 18 -1.89 13.87 4.53
N GLY A 19 -1.88 12.61 4.11
CA GLY A 19 -2.33 12.20 2.78
C GLY A 19 -1.49 12.81 1.65
N PHE A 20 -1.79 12.40 0.42
CA PHE A 20 -1.11 12.87 -0.78
C PHE A 20 -2.11 13.46 -1.78
N VAL A 21 -1.71 14.51 -2.48
CA VAL A 21 -2.52 15.09 -3.54
C VAL A 21 -2.25 14.33 -4.83
N CYS A 22 -3.28 13.71 -5.40
CA CYS A 22 -3.21 13.01 -6.68
C CYS A 22 -4.11 13.70 -7.71
N ASP A 23 -3.83 13.46 -8.98
CA ASP A 23 -4.62 14.01 -10.08
C ASP A 23 -6.02 13.38 -10.14
N ASP A 24 -6.08 12.06 -9.97
CA ASP A 24 -7.28 11.23 -9.98
C ASP A 24 -7.08 9.91 -9.20
N ASP A 25 -8.10 9.05 -9.23
CA ASP A 25 -8.09 7.74 -8.57
C ASP A 25 -7.00 6.82 -9.14
N ILE A 26 -6.67 6.94 -10.43
CA ILE A 26 -5.63 6.12 -11.07
C ILE A 26 -4.26 6.54 -10.54
N ALA A 27 -4.00 7.84 -10.42
CA ALA A 27 -2.78 8.37 -9.82
C ALA A 27 -2.64 7.95 -8.35
N ALA A 28 -3.76 7.88 -7.60
CA ALA A 28 -3.77 7.36 -6.24
C ALA A 28 -3.39 5.87 -6.18
N VAL A 29 -3.89 5.05 -7.10
CA VAL A 29 -3.52 3.63 -7.22
C VAL A 29 -2.04 3.46 -7.56
N ILE A 30 -1.51 4.22 -8.52
CA ILE A 30 -0.08 4.19 -8.88
C ILE A 30 0.78 4.53 -7.66
N ARG A 31 0.40 5.59 -6.92
CA ARG A 31 1.09 5.99 -5.70
C ARG A 31 1.06 4.89 -4.62
N ALA A 32 -0.09 4.25 -4.42
CA ALA A 32 -0.20 3.13 -3.49
C ALA A 32 0.71 1.96 -3.87
N THR A 33 0.86 1.65 -5.16
CA THR A 33 1.79 0.62 -5.64
C THR A 33 3.25 0.97 -5.34
N VAL A 34 3.64 2.23 -5.55
CA VAL A 34 5.01 2.69 -5.20
C VAL A 34 5.26 2.59 -3.70
N LEU A 35 4.28 2.99 -2.88
CA LEU A 35 4.36 2.84 -1.42
C LEU A 35 4.45 1.37 -1.02
N ALA A 36 3.70 0.49 -1.67
CA ALA A 36 3.71 -0.93 -1.40
C ALA A 36 5.11 -1.54 -1.59
N VAL A 37 5.77 -1.20 -2.71
CA VAL A 37 7.15 -1.62 -2.96
C VAL A 37 8.10 -1.10 -1.89
N GLY A 38 8.02 0.19 -1.54
CA GLY A 38 8.88 0.79 -0.51
C GLY A 38 8.71 0.13 0.86
N ILE A 39 7.47 -0.11 1.29
CA ILE A 39 7.14 -0.76 2.56
C ILE A 39 7.60 -2.21 2.57
N SER A 40 7.40 -2.96 1.47
CA SER A 40 7.86 -4.35 1.35
C SER A 40 9.38 -4.48 1.43
N LEU A 41 10.12 -3.49 0.94
CA LEU A 41 11.59 -3.45 1.04
C LEU A 41 12.08 -3.08 2.45
N ASP A 42 11.44 -2.10 3.11
CA ASP A 42 11.78 -1.64 4.46
C ASP A 42 11.43 -2.68 5.54
N LYS A 43 10.21 -3.22 5.47
CA LYS A 43 9.64 -4.18 6.43
C LYS A 43 8.98 -5.33 5.68
N PRO A 44 9.78 -6.30 5.18
CA PRO A 44 9.23 -7.51 4.57
C PRO A 44 8.38 -8.24 5.60
N ASN A 45 7.18 -8.66 5.18
CA ASN A 45 6.26 -9.48 5.96
C ASN A 45 5.62 -10.48 5.00
N ASP A 46 5.46 -11.73 5.45
CA ASP A 46 4.87 -12.80 4.66
C ASP A 46 3.34 -12.89 4.82
N ASP A 47 2.73 -11.97 5.56
CA ASP A 47 1.29 -11.87 5.74
C ASP A 47 0.56 -11.58 4.41
N PRO A 48 -0.22 -12.54 3.86
CA PRO A 48 -0.92 -12.39 2.59
C PRO A 48 -2.13 -11.44 2.67
N GLU A 49 -2.58 -11.08 3.88
CA GLU A 49 -3.67 -10.14 4.10
C GLU A 49 -3.18 -8.70 4.15
N ARG A 50 -1.88 -8.48 4.27
CA ARG A 50 -1.28 -7.16 4.41
C ARG A 50 -1.47 -6.33 3.13
N ARG A 51 -2.18 -5.20 3.27
CA ARG A 51 -2.56 -4.35 2.13
C ARG A 51 -2.42 -2.87 2.48
N ILE A 52 -2.27 -2.04 1.45
CA ILE A 52 -2.47 -0.59 1.54
C ILE A 52 -3.88 -0.28 1.09
N ALA A 53 -4.72 0.25 1.98
CA ALA A 53 -6.02 0.81 1.62
C ALA A 53 -5.85 2.23 1.07
N ILE A 54 -6.59 2.53 0.00
CA ILE A 54 -6.64 3.85 -0.64
C ILE A 54 -7.96 4.50 -0.24
N ILE A 55 -7.88 5.63 0.44
CA ILE A 55 -9.02 6.33 1.01
C ILE A 55 -9.12 7.71 0.37
N ASN A 56 -10.28 8.08 -0.17
CA ASN A 56 -10.48 9.41 -0.75
C ASN A 56 -10.70 10.48 0.33
N ASP A 57 -10.82 11.74 -0.11
CA ASP A 57 -11.06 12.91 0.76
C ASP A 57 -12.37 12.84 1.56
N LYS A 58 -13.33 12.01 1.14
CA LYS A 58 -14.59 11.72 1.85
C LYS A 58 -14.45 10.60 2.88
N GLY A 59 -13.28 9.99 3.02
CA GLY A 59 -13.05 8.86 3.91
C GLY A 59 -13.52 7.52 3.36
N HIS A 60 -13.91 7.43 2.09
CA HIS A 60 -14.32 6.17 1.46
C HIS A 60 -13.10 5.41 0.94
N LYS A 61 -13.05 4.11 1.25
CA LYS A 61 -12.09 3.19 0.63
C LYS A 61 -12.45 3.00 -0.84
N ILE A 62 -11.58 3.41 -1.73
CA ILE A 62 -11.76 3.29 -3.19
C ILE A 62 -10.98 2.10 -3.78
N GLY A 63 -10.05 1.54 -3.02
CA GLY A 63 -9.25 0.41 -3.48
C GLY A 63 -8.27 -0.09 -2.42
N ASN A 64 -7.51 -1.12 -2.79
CA ASN A 64 -6.37 -1.59 -2.02
C ASN A 64 -5.28 -2.17 -2.92
N VAL A 65 -4.04 -2.13 -2.45
CA VAL A 65 -2.88 -2.74 -3.09
C VAL A 65 -2.25 -3.75 -2.13
N PRO A 66 -2.01 -5.01 -2.54
CA PRO A 66 -1.32 -5.99 -1.70
C PRO A 66 0.12 -5.56 -1.43
N LEU A 67 0.58 -5.78 -0.20
CA LEU A 67 1.99 -5.68 0.15
C LEU A 67 2.65 -7.03 -0.14
N TYR A 68 3.60 -7.05 -1.06
CA TYR A 68 4.27 -8.29 -1.43
C TYR A 68 5.22 -8.74 -0.32
N SER A 69 5.12 -10.02 0.01
CA SER A 69 6.16 -10.77 0.71
C SER A 69 7.44 -10.76 -0.11
N LYS A 70 8.61 -10.76 0.56
CA LYS A 70 9.89 -10.91 -0.15
C LYS A 70 9.77 -12.15 -1.05
N PRO A 71 10.15 -12.10 -2.34
CA PRO A 71 10.29 -13.33 -3.10
C PRO A 71 11.24 -14.22 -2.29
N SER A 72 10.76 -15.42 -1.93
CA SER A 72 11.64 -16.44 -1.34
C SER A 72 12.83 -16.52 -2.28
N ASN A 73 14.03 -16.21 -1.77
CA ASN A 73 15.27 -16.54 -2.47
C ASN A 73 15.39 -18.08 -2.45
N GLY A 74 14.52 -18.74 -3.21
CA GLY A 74 14.67 -20.13 -3.59
C GLY A 74 15.96 -20.19 -4.37
N SER A 75 17.04 -20.59 -3.70
CA SER A 75 18.25 -21.04 -4.37
C SER A 75 17.81 -22.05 -5.44
N PRO A 76 18.25 -21.93 -6.70
CA PRO A 76 17.90 -22.92 -7.70
C PRO A 76 18.41 -24.27 -7.19
N VAL A 77 17.47 -25.19 -6.98
CA VAL A 77 17.78 -26.58 -6.63
C VAL A 77 18.61 -27.13 -7.79
N LYS A 78 19.85 -27.49 -7.49
CA LYS A 78 20.85 -28.00 -8.42
C LYS A 78 20.51 -29.40 -8.89
#